data_AF-A0A163ETW7-F1
#
_entry.id   AF-A0A163ETW7-F1
#
_cell.length_a   1.000
_cell.length_b   1.000
_cell.length_c   1.000
_cell.angle_alpha   90.00
_cell.angle_beta   90.00
_cell.angle_gamma   90.00
#
_symmetry.space_group_name_H-M   'P 1'
#
loop_
_entity.id
_entity.type
_entity.pdbx_description
1 polymer ?
#
loop_
_entity_poly.entity_id
_entity_poly.type
_entity_poly.pdbx_seq_one_letter_code
_entity_poly.pdbx_strand_id
1 'polypeptide(L)'
;MKWKSLAGIIAIACAFVLMTTSFINPSVEGKTNENKKLQFNADGNYKIVQFNDIQDDEEIDPRTIELMETVLDAEEPDLAILNGDMMNADIDTEEEVKQAIENMARPMEDRGVHWAVTFGNHDEDHTPKTGMTEADMLDVYMSYEHNVNKPGPNDVTGTGNASIEIKNAKNTETAFNVWLFDSGRYAPEQIEEQDFKGYQTWDWLRHDQVQWYYKTSEKLEQTTGHKVPSLAFMHIPLPEFEYMWYASPSDRTDESNQKAVEKHNLVGEKNECVCTGPFNSGMFAAMLERGDVQGVFSGHDHINTYVGDYYGIKLGYAGSAGFGSYGLGGEENDRLRGARVFHLDENAEGVLVDTNMVFARDFGIQ
;
A
#
# COMPACT_ATOMS: atom_id res chain seq x y z
N MET A 1 48.04 -67.02 26.57
CA MET A 1 48.69 -66.87 27.89
C MET A 1 47.83 -65.94 28.74
N LYS A 2 47.52 -66.37 29.97
CA LYS A 2 46.94 -65.72 31.18
C LYS A 2 46.87 -64.18 31.19
N TRP A 3 45.97 -63.44 31.88
CA TRP A 3 44.88 -63.69 32.82
C TRP A 3 44.14 -62.35 33.09
N LYS A 4 42.86 -62.47 33.43
CA LYS A 4 41.90 -61.58 34.15
C LYS A 4 42.44 -60.38 34.96
N SER A 5 41.66 -59.29 34.97
CA SER A 5 40.94 -58.84 36.20
C SER A 5 39.78 -57.88 35.90
N LEU A 6 38.63 -58.18 36.52
CA LEU A 6 37.46 -57.31 36.71
C LEU A 6 37.72 -56.26 37.79
N ALA A 7 37.21 -55.05 37.58
CA ALA A 7 36.62 -54.11 38.55
C ALA A 7 35.99 -52.99 37.70
N GLY A 8 34.74 -52.53 37.82
CA GLY A 8 33.79 -52.54 38.91
C GLY A 8 33.43 -51.09 39.26
N ILE A 9 32.19 -50.67 38.91
CA ILE A 9 31.41 -49.52 39.46
C ILE A 9 31.97 -48.13 39.02
N ILE A 10 31.23 -47.15 38.50
CA ILE A 10 29.99 -46.47 38.95
C ILE A 10 29.35 -45.79 37.74
N ALA A 11 28.06 -46.00 37.51
CA ALA A 11 27.25 -45.20 36.60
C ALA A 11 26.91 -43.87 37.30
N ILE A 12 27.48 -42.77 36.81
CA ILE A 12 27.05 -41.41 37.18
C ILE A 12 26.09 -40.96 36.08
N ALA A 13 24.80 -40.96 36.39
CA ALA A 13 23.80 -40.31 35.56
C ALA A 13 23.95 -38.79 35.73
N CYS A 14 24.58 -38.13 34.76
CA CYS A 14 24.54 -36.68 34.65
C CYS A 14 23.15 -36.26 34.16
N ALA A 15 22.28 -35.87 35.09
CA ALA A 15 21.07 -35.14 34.77
C ALA A 15 21.46 -33.74 34.27
N PHE A 16 21.47 -33.55 32.95
CA PHE A 16 21.47 -32.22 32.36
C PHE A 16 20.09 -31.60 32.58
N VAL A 17 20.01 -30.66 33.53
CA VAL A 17 18.89 -29.71 33.60
C VAL A 17 19.12 -28.72 32.45
N LEU A 18 18.50 -28.99 31.30
CA LEU A 18 18.29 -27.97 30.28
C LEU A 18 17.27 -26.97 30.85
N MET A 19 17.78 -25.86 31.38
CA MET A 19 16.95 -24.66 31.55
C MET A 19 16.61 -24.17 30.14
N THR A 20 15.44 -24.55 29.64
CA THR A 20 14.83 -23.88 28.51
C THR A 20 14.38 -22.51 29.00
N THR A 21 15.20 -21.49 28.78
CA THR A 21 14.73 -20.11 28.84
C THR A 21 13.76 -19.93 27.68
N SER A 22 12.46 -20.03 27.97
CA SER A 22 11.41 -19.54 27.08
C SER A 22 11.61 -18.05 26.91
N PHE A 23 12.23 -17.64 25.80
CA PHE A 23 12.10 -16.29 25.29
C PHE A 23 10.67 -16.16 24.77
N ILE A 24 9.77 -15.71 25.64
CA ILE A 24 8.50 -15.15 25.23
C ILE A 24 8.86 -13.78 24.66
N ASN A 25 8.99 -13.70 23.34
CA ASN A 25 8.87 -12.39 22.67
C ASN A 25 7.45 -11.90 22.98
N PRO A 26 7.27 -10.77 23.67
CA PRO A 26 5.97 -10.14 23.68
C PRO A 26 5.71 -9.74 22.23
N SER A 27 4.78 -10.43 21.57
CA SER A 27 4.16 -9.91 20.36
C SER A 27 3.63 -8.53 20.71
N VAL A 28 4.11 -7.51 20.01
CA VAL A 28 3.52 -6.18 20.05
C VAL A 28 2.16 -6.32 19.36
N GLU A 29 1.14 -6.68 20.13
CA GLU A 29 -0.24 -6.43 19.73
C GLU A 29 -0.43 -4.91 19.80
N GLY A 30 -0.64 -4.29 18.64
CA GLY A 30 -0.96 -2.87 18.55
C GLY A 30 -2.09 -2.52 19.52
N LYS A 31 -1.93 -1.40 20.22
CA LYS A 31 -2.98 -0.87 21.12
C LYS A 31 -4.08 -0.28 20.25
N THR A 32 -4.93 -1.12 19.66
CA THR A 32 -6.11 -0.64 18.94
C THR A 32 -7.07 -0.05 19.97
N ASN A 33 -7.44 1.22 19.79
CA ASN A 33 -8.50 1.84 20.55
C ASN A 33 -9.82 1.12 20.17
N GLU A 34 -10.43 0.38 21.10
CA GLU A 34 -11.66 -0.40 20.84
C GLU A 34 -12.87 0.47 20.43
N ASN A 35 -12.75 1.80 20.39
CA ASN A 35 -13.86 2.73 20.22
C ASN A 35 -14.18 3.19 18.79
N LYS A 36 -13.35 2.94 17.78
CA LYS A 36 -13.79 2.99 16.38
C LYS A 36 -13.44 1.66 15.71
N LYS A 37 -14.44 0.91 15.30
CA LYS A 37 -14.25 -0.27 14.46
C LYS A 37 -14.10 0.20 13.02
N LEU A 38 -13.29 -0.50 12.21
CA LEU A 38 -13.32 -0.36 10.76
C LEU A 38 -14.69 -0.82 10.25
N GLN A 39 -15.61 0.12 10.16
CA GLN A 39 -17.03 -0.15 9.99
C GLN A 39 -17.73 1.03 9.31
N PHE A 40 -18.64 0.75 8.38
CA PHE A 40 -19.56 1.75 7.85
C PHE A 40 -20.34 2.45 8.98
N ASN A 41 -20.61 3.73 8.82
CA ASN A 41 -21.39 4.49 9.78
C ASN A 41 -22.87 4.08 9.75
N ALA A 42 -23.71 4.64 10.65
CA ALA A 42 -25.11 4.26 10.76
C ALA A 42 -25.95 4.55 9.49
N ASP A 43 -25.50 5.47 8.64
CA ASP A 43 -26.11 5.79 7.35
C ASP A 43 -25.60 4.91 6.21
N GLY A 44 -24.64 4.01 6.50
CA GLY A 44 -24.02 3.11 5.54
C GLY A 44 -22.89 3.75 4.73
N ASN A 45 -22.38 4.91 5.12
CA ASN A 45 -21.27 5.58 4.44
C ASN A 45 -19.92 5.24 5.07
N TYR A 46 -18.87 5.21 4.25
CA TYR A 46 -17.48 5.12 4.67
C TYR A 46 -16.59 5.90 3.71
N LYS A 47 -15.61 6.63 4.22
CA LYS A 47 -14.70 7.43 3.38
C LYS A 47 -13.26 7.00 3.57
N ILE A 48 -12.56 6.85 2.44
CA ILE A 48 -11.13 6.57 2.40
C ILE A 48 -10.41 7.76 1.75
N VAL A 49 -9.26 8.15 2.27
CA VAL A 49 -8.34 9.08 1.62
C VAL A 49 -7.01 8.38 1.33
N GLN A 50 -6.48 8.55 0.13
CA GLN A 50 -5.14 8.10 -0.25
C GLN A 50 -4.20 9.30 -0.34
N PHE A 51 -3.06 9.18 0.36
CA PHE A 51 -1.87 10.00 0.18
C PHE A 51 -0.75 9.10 -0.36
N ASN A 52 0.13 9.64 -1.19
CA ASN A 52 1.25 8.91 -1.80
C ASN A 52 2.38 9.89 -2.12
N ASP A 53 3.59 9.36 -2.29
CA ASP A 53 4.74 10.10 -2.80
C ASP A 53 4.97 11.39 -2.00
N ILE A 54 5.00 11.27 -0.66
CA ILE A 54 5.46 12.37 0.20
C ILE A 54 6.94 12.63 -0.09
N GLN A 55 7.73 11.55 -0.19
CA GLN A 55 9.17 11.54 -0.50
C GLN A 55 9.94 12.65 0.21
N ASP A 56 9.77 12.72 1.53
CA ASP A 56 10.46 13.68 2.38
C ASP A 56 11.34 12.96 3.40
N ASP A 57 12.13 13.73 4.15
CA ASP A 57 12.96 13.23 5.24
C ASP A 57 12.37 13.61 6.62
N GLU A 58 13.17 13.54 7.68
CA GLU A 58 12.74 13.95 9.02
C GLU A 58 12.42 15.45 9.14
N GLU A 59 12.91 16.29 8.22
CA GLU A 59 12.62 17.72 8.11
C GLU A 59 11.55 17.99 7.04
N ILE A 60 10.47 17.20 7.08
CA ILE A 60 9.33 17.26 6.15
C ILE A 60 8.86 18.70 5.84
N ASP A 61 8.58 18.96 4.56
CA ASP A 61 8.07 20.26 4.13
C ASP A 61 6.75 20.57 4.86
N PRO A 62 6.64 21.71 5.55
CA PRO A 62 5.46 22.04 6.33
C PRO A 62 4.18 22.13 5.48
N ARG A 63 4.29 22.41 4.17
CA ARG A 63 3.14 22.42 3.24
C ARG A 63 2.58 21.02 3.01
N THR A 64 3.42 19.99 3.06
CA THR A 64 2.98 18.60 2.99
C THR A 64 2.11 18.26 4.20
N ILE A 65 2.57 18.62 5.40
CA ILE A 65 1.80 18.43 6.63
C ILE A 65 0.51 19.25 6.58
N GLU A 66 0.59 20.54 6.22
CA GLU A 66 -0.59 21.40 6.08
C GLU A 66 -1.62 20.82 5.11
N LEU A 67 -1.18 20.22 3.99
CA LEU A 67 -2.06 19.56 3.03
C LEU A 67 -2.73 18.33 3.65
N MET A 68 -1.97 17.44 4.27
CA MET A 68 -2.52 16.23 4.91
C MET A 68 -3.56 16.61 5.97
N GLU A 69 -3.20 17.53 6.86
CA GLU A 69 -4.08 18.03 7.90
C GLU A 69 -5.36 18.66 7.35
N THR A 70 -5.23 19.53 6.35
CA THR A 70 -6.38 20.21 5.74
C THR A 70 -7.31 19.23 5.01
N VAL A 71 -6.76 18.24 4.31
CA VAL A 71 -7.57 17.20 3.66
C VAL A 71 -8.29 16.34 4.69
N LEU A 72 -7.60 15.92 5.76
CA LEU A 72 -8.20 15.12 6.82
C LEU A 72 -9.32 15.89 7.54
N ASP A 73 -9.15 17.19 7.77
CA ASP A 73 -10.17 18.06 8.39
C ASP A 73 -11.35 18.35 7.44
N ALA A 74 -11.11 18.53 6.15
CA ALA A 74 -12.15 18.83 5.17
C ALA A 74 -12.97 17.60 4.80
N GLU A 75 -12.32 16.44 4.68
CA GLU A 75 -12.96 15.21 4.24
C GLU A 75 -13.45 14.33 5.39
N GLU A 76 -12.90 14.46 6.60
CA GLU A 76 -13.24 13.64 7.77
C GLU A 76 -13.26 12.12 7.45
N PRO A 77 -12.18 11.54 6.88
CA PRO A 77 -12.19 10.14 6.46
C PRO A 77 -12.22 9.16 7.63
N ASP A 78 -12.75 7.97 7.36
CA ASP A 78 -12.74 6.84 8.29
C ASP A 78 -11.42 6.05 8.24
N LEU A 79 -10.74 6.09 7.08
CA LEU A 79 -9.44 5.45 6.84
C LEU A 79 -8.56 6.31 5.92
N ALA A 80 -7.30 6.48 6.29
CA ALA A 80 -6.26 7.03 5.43
C ALA A 80 -5.32 5.92 4.94
N ILE A 81 -4.95 5.92 3.67
CA ILE A 81 -3.97 5.01 3.08
C ILE A 81 -2.75 5.81 2.65
N LEU A 82 -1.59 5.45 3.18
CA LEU A 82 -0.28 5.91 2.73
C LEU A 82 0.22 4.91 1.68
N ASN A 83 0.18 5.27 0.40
CA ASN A 83 0.37 4.35 -0.73
C ASN A 83 1.78 4.40 -1.33
N GLY A 84 2.79 4.21 -0.48
CA GLY A 84 4.21 4.11 -0.85
C GLY A 84 4.91 5.44 -1.13
N ASP A 85 6.23 5.39 -1.04
CA ASP A 85 7.17 6.52 -1.17
C ASP A 85 6.83 7.66 -0.20
N MET A 86 6.70 7.27 1.06
CA MET A 86 6.54 8.16 2.19
C MET A 86 7.86 8.88 2.51
N MET A 87 8.98 8.17 2.39
CA MET A 87 10.32 8.70 2.65
C MET A 87 11.19 8.71 1.39
N ASN A 88 12.17 9.63 1.36
CA ASN A 88 13.22 9.64 0.35
C ASN A 88 14.49 8.89 0.82
N ALA A 89 15.51 8.85 -0.03
CA ALA A 89 16.78 8.16 0.23
C ALA A 89 17.75 8.95 1.14
N ASP A 90 17.46 10.22 1.43
CA ASP A 90 18.37 11.18 2.05
C ASP A 90 18.28 11.20 3.59
N ILE A 91 17.98 10.06 4.20
CA ILE A 91 17.96 9.86 5.65
C ILE A 91 19.25 9.13 6.10
N ASP A 92 19.89 9.57 7.19
CA ASP A 92 21.20 9.08 7.60
C ASP A 92 21.18 8.13 8.81
N THR A 93 20.17 8.22 9.68
CA THR A 93 20.08 7.43 10.93
C THR A 93 18.72 6.75 11.15
N GLU A 94 18.70 5.71 12.00
CA GLU A 94 17.47 5.03 12.44
C GLU A 94 16.50 5.99 13.16
N GLU A 95 17.04 6.92 13.97
CA GLU A 95 16.24 7.92 14.67
C GLU A 95 15.55 8.90 13.72
N GLU A 96 16.21 9.32 12.64
CA GLU A 96 15.63 10.19 11.62
C GLU A 96 14.50 9.47 10.86
N VAL A 97 14.66 8.17 10.51
CA VAL A 97 13.57 7.36 9.93
C VAL A 97 12.36 7.35 10.87
N LYS A 98 12.57 7.11 12.16
CA LYS A 98 11.47 7.11 13.15
C LYS A 98 10.81 8.48 13.28
N GLN A 99 11.59 9.56 13.17
CA GLN A 99 11.06 10.92 13.21
C GLN A 99 10.26 11.27 11.96
N ALA A 100 10.69 10.86 10.77
CA ALA A 100 9.92 10.99 9.53
C ALA A 100 8.58 10.23 9.64
N ILE A 101 8.63 8.98 10.11
CA ILE A 101 7.42 8.18 10.40
C ILE A 101 6.48 8.88 11.37
N GLU A 102 7.01 9.42 12.48
CA GLU A 102 6.23 10.19 13.46
C GLU A 102 5.57 11.42 12.81
N ASN A 103 6.31 12.20 12.01
CA ASN A 103 5.77 13.38 11.33
C ASN A 103 4.60 13.01 10.41
N MET A 104 4.71 11.90 9.70
CA MET A 104 3.66 11.42 8.81
C MET A 104 2.49 10.81 9.56
N ALA A 105 2.70 10.11 10.67
CA ALA A 105 1.64 9.51 11.48
C ALA A 105 0.79 10.56 12.20
N ARG A 106 1.40 11.65 12.69
CA ARG A 106 0.76 12.68 13.52
C ARG A 106 -0.53 13.27 12.93
N PRO A 107 -0.59 13.69 11.65
CA PRO A 107 -1.83 14.16 11.03
C PRO A 107 -3.04 13.24 11.26
N MET A 108 -2.86 11.91 11.17
CA MET A 108 -3.92 10.92 11.36
C MET A 108 -4.15 10.57 12.83
N GLU A 109 -3.06 10.34 13.58
CA GLU A 109 -3.11 9.95 14.99
C GLU A 109 -3.75 11.03 15.87
N ASP A 110 -3.39 12.30 15.67
CA ASP A 110 -3.93 13.41 16.46
C ASP A 110 -5.42 13.66 16.17
N ARG A 111 -5.91 13.18 15.01
CA ARG A 111 -7.33 13.24 14.59
C ARG A 111 -8.10 11.96 14.88
N GLY A 112 -7.45 10.91 15.37
CA GLY A 112 -8.05 9.60 15.59
C GLY A 112 -8.65 8.99 14.31
N VAL A 113 -7.98 9.23 13.18
CA VAL A 113 -8.29 8.63 11.88
C VAL A 113 -7.50 7.33 11.78
N HIS A 114 -8.17 6.22 11.47
CA HIS A 114 -7.43 4.98 11.21
C HIS A 114 -6.58 5.13 9.97
N TRP A 115 -5.42 4.49 9.94
CA TRP A 115 -4.58 4.56 8.77
C TRP A 115 -3.77 3.30 8.55
N ALA A 116 -3.38 3.08 7.31
CA ALA A 116 -2.49 2.00 6.95
C ALA A 116 -1.52 2.44 5.86
N VAL A 117 -0.38 1.75 5.78
CA VAL A 117 0.67 2.02 4.81
C VAL A 117 0.97 0.80 3.96
N THR A 118 1.29 1.02 2.68
CA THR A 118 2.06 0.09 1.85
C THR A 118 3.33 0.79 1.38
N PHE A 119 4.33 0.01 0.96
CA PHE A 119 5.65 0.52 0.62
C PHE A 119 5.78 0.83 -0.88
N GLY A 120 6.66 1.78 -1.17
CA GLY A 120 7.13 2.14 -2.49
C GLY A 120 8.63 1.90 -2.65
N ASN A 121 9.16 2.24 -3.82
CA ASN A 121 10.56 1.98 -4.17
C ASN A 121 11.57 2.74 -3.30
N HIS A 122 11.26 3.98 -2.91
CA HIS A 122 12.16 4.86 -2.18
C HIS A 122 12.15 4.65 -0.67
N ASP A 123 11.07 4.08 -0.12
CA ASP A 123 10.89 3.97 1.34
C ASP A 123 12.05 3.25 2.05
N GLU A 124 12.78 2.40 1.34
CA GLU A 124 13.86 1.58 1.88
C GLU A 124 15.23 1.89 1.21
N ASP A 125 15.34 3.00 0.48
CA ASP A 125 16.61 3.42 -0.18
C ASP A 125 17.67 3.87 0.82
N HIS A 126 17.25 4.36 1.99
CA HIS A 126 18.13 4.80 3.06
C HIS A 126 18.74 3.63 3.87
N THR A 127 18.25 2.40 3.70
CA THR A 127 18.68 1.21 4.47
C THR A 127 20.18 0.98 4.52
N PRO A 128 20.97 1.18 3.45
CA PRO A 128 22.43 1.05 3.52
C PRO A 128 23.10 1.99 4.53
N LYS A 129 22.45 3.12 4.87
CA LYS A 129 22.91 4.08 5.88
C LYS A 129 22.27 3.82 7.25
N THR A 130 20.95 3.68 7.28
CA THR A 130 20.16 3.66 8.52
C THR A 130 20.04 2.28 9.15
N GLY A 131 20.16 1.22 8.34
CA GLY A 131 19.90 -0.16 8.75
C GLY A 131 18.42 -0.51 8.90
N MET A 132 17.49 0.43 8.66
CA MET A 132 16.05 0.24 8.81
C MET A 132 15.44 -0.35 7.53
N THR A 133 14.90 -1.55 7.62
CA THR A 133 14.15 -2.20 6.53
C THR A 133 12.65 -1.87 6.58
N GLU A 134 11.89 -2.20 5.54
CA GLU A 134 10.43 -2.16 5.46
C GLU A 134 9.81 -2.92 6.63
N ALA A 135 10.41 -4.04 7.04
CA ALA A 135 9.93 -4.81 8.17
C ALA A 135 10.11 -4.03 9.49
N ASP A 136 11.26 -3.37 9.67
CA ASP A 136 11.51 -2.54 10.85
C ASP A 136 10.61 -1.29 10.85
N MET A 137 10.40 -0.67 9.68
CA MET A 137 9.49 0.48 9.53
C MET A 137 8.04 0.07 9.77
N LEU A 138 7.60 -1.08 9.27
CA LEU A 138 6.27 -1.63 9.53
C LEU A 138 6.04 -1.85 11.01
N ASP A 139 7.04 -2.35 11.76
CA ASP A 139 6.96 -2.49 13.21
C ASP A 139 6.79 -1.13 13.92
N VAL A 140 7.43 -0.07 13.43
CA VAL A 140 7.23 1.31 13.94
C VAL A 140 5.81 1.79 13.60
N TYR A 141 5.36 1.64 12.36
CA TYR A 141 4.01 2.03 11.93
C TYR A 141 2.92 1.31 12.75
N MET A 142 3.06 0.01 12.99
CA MET A 142 2.11 -0.77 13.80
C MET A 142 2.12 -0.41 15.30
N SER A 143 3.08 0.39 15.77
CA SER A 143 3.15 0.82 17.16
C SER A 143 2.18 1.95 17.51
N TYR A 144 1.67 2.66 16.50
CA TYR A 144 0.70 3.75 16.66
C TYR A 144 -0.72 3.24 16.94
N GLU A 145 -1.52 4.03 17.64
CA GLU A 145 -2.82 3.60 18.20
C GLU A 145 -3.89 3.39 17.11
N HIS A 146 -3.88 4.21 16.07
CA HIS A 146 -4.86 4.17 14.99
C HIS A 146 -4.31 3.52 13.71
N ASN A 147 -3.06 3.05 13.71
CA ASN A 147 -2.54 2.26 12.61
C ASN A 147 -3.22 0.87 12.59
N VAL A 148 -3.67 0.45 11.40
CA VAL A 148 -4.40 -0.83 11.21
C VAL A 148 -3.63 -1.82 10.34
N ASN A 149 -2.35 -1.56 10.05
CA ASN A 149 -1.48 -2.57 9.46
C ASN A 149 -1.38 -3.79 10.39
N LYS A 150 -1.05 -4.91 9.77
CA LYS A 150 -0.72 -6.16 10.45
C LYS A 150 0.55 -6.72 9.82
N PRO A 151 1.25 -7.64 10.51
CA PRO A 151 2.27 -8.44 9.86
C PRO A 151 1.69 -9.07 8.59
N GLY A 152 2.44 -8.95 7.50
CA GLY A 152 2.04 -9.52 6.21
C GLY A 152 1.88 -11.05 6.28
N PRO A 153 1.21 -11.66 5.28
CA PRO A 153 1.14 -13.10 5.15
C PRO A 153 2.54 -13.71 5.05
N ASN A 154 2.76 -14.83 5.77
CA ASN A 154 3.98 -15.62 5.63
C ASN A 154 4.10 -16.19 4.21
N ASP A 155 5.34 -16.37 3.75
CA ASP A 155 5.66 -17.00 2.46
C ASP A 155 5.04 -16.29 1.23
N VAL A 156 4.79 -14.99 1.34
CA VAL A 156 4.37 -14.11 0.24
C VAL A 156 5.41 -13.03 0.08
N THR A 157 5.83 -12.76 -1.16
CA THR A 157 6.79 -11.71 -1.47
C THR A 157 6.28 -10.33 -1.02
N GLY A 158 7.18 -9.55 -0.43
CA GLY A 158 6.94 -8.17 0.00
C GLY A 158 6.47 -8.03 1.45
N THR A 159 6.57 -6.81 1.96
CA THR A 159 6.27 -6.43 3.34
C THR A 159 4.92 -5.71 3.43
N GLY A 160 4.15 -5.95 4.49
CA GLY A 160 2.92 -5.18 4.72
C GLY A 160 1.75 -5.47 3.77
N ASN A 161 1.85 -6.48 2.88
CA ASN A 161 0.71 -6.99 2.12
C ASN A 161 -0.47 -7.30 3.08
N ALA A 162 -1.65 -6.73 2.83
CA ALA A 162 -2.75 -6.80 3.80
C ALA A 162 -4.14 -6.92 3.14
N SER A 163 -5.05 -7.56 3.88
CA SER A 163 -6.50 -7.59 3.64
C SER A 163 -7.19 -6.93 4.83
N ILE A 164 -7.62 -5.70 4.67
CA ILE A 164 -8.24 -4.88 5.72
C ILE A 164 -9.75 -4.94 5.53
N GLU A 165 -10.41 -5.74 6.35
CA GLU A 165 -11.86 -5.93 6.33
C GLU A 165 -12.59 -4.76 7.01
N ILE A 166 -13.54 -4.15 6.31
CA ILE A 166 -14.47 -3.13 6.83
C ILE A 166 -15.83 -3.78 7.03
N LYS A 167 -16.36 -3.69 8.26
CA LYS A 167 -17.63 -4.27 8.66
C LYS A 167 -18.82 -3.40 8.23
N ASN A 168 -19.96 -4.02 7.99
CA ASN A 168 -21.19 -3.31 7.67
C ASN A 168 -21.67 -2.38 8.81
N ALA A 169 -22.63 -1.49 8.59
CA ALA A 169 -23.14 -0.55 9.62
C ALA A 169 -23.71 -1.22 10.88
N LYS A 170 -24.01 -2.52 10.82
CA LYS A 170 -24.52 -3.32 11.95
C LYS A 170 -23.41 -4.09 12.70
N ASN A 171 -22.18 -4.03 12.23
CA ASN A 171 -21.04 -4.79 12.73
C ASN A 171 -21.29 -6.32 12.76
N THR A 172 -21.99 -6.85 11.77
CA THR A 172 -22.35 -8.28 11.72
C THR A 172 -21.55 -9.08 10.71
N GLU A 173 -21.08 -8.45 9.63
CA GLU A 173 -20.34 -9.09 8.56
C GLU A 173 -19.40 -8.09 7.88
N THR A 174 -18.46 -8.59 7.07
CA THR A 174 -17.59 -7.77 6.23
C THR A 174 -18.39 -7.29 5.02
N ALA A 175 -18.48 -5.97 4.84
CA ALA A 175 -19.15 -5.35 3.71
C ALA A 175 -18.17 -4.86 2.63
N PHE A 176 -16.92 -4.60 3.02
CA PHE A 176 -15.90 -4.11 2.10
C PHE A 176 -14.51 -4.59 2.52
N ASN A 177 -13.58 -4.66 1.58
CA ASN A 177 -12.18 -4.98 1.88
C ASN A 177 -11.24 -3.98 1.20
N VAL A 178 -10.15 -3.66 1.88
CA VAL A 178 -9.03 -2.91 1.30
C VAL A 178 -7.84 -3.85 1.16
N TRP A 179 -7.32 -3.98 -0.04
CA TRP A 179 -6.09 -4.71 -0.33
C TRP A 179 -4.90 -3.75 -0.35
N LEU A 180 -3.87 -4.05 0.43
CA LEU A 180 -2.57 -3.40 0.31
C LEU A 180 -1.62 -4.41 -0.32
N PHE A 181 -0.94 -3.99 -1.38
CA PHE A 181 0.12 -4.77 -2.00
C PHE A 181 1.42 -4.00 -1.95
N ASP A 182 2.46 -4.67 -1.48
CA ASP A 182 3.82 -4.21 -1.71
C ASP A 182 4.23 -4.61 -3.14
N SER A 183 4.33 -3.61 -4.00
CA SER A 183 4.68 -3.79 -5.41
C SER A 183 6.18 -3.97 -5.66
N GLY A 184 7.00 -3.93 -4.61
CA GLY A 184 8.45 -3.97 -4.66
C GLY A 184 9.06 -2.63 -5.04
N ARG A 185 10.35 -2.67 -5.36
CA ARG A 185 11.18 -1.46 -5.53
C ARG A 185 11.75 -1.34 -6.94
N TYR A 186 12.73 -2.18 -7.27
CA TYR A 186 13.41 -2.18 -8.56
C TYR A 186 13.46 -3.59 -9.16
N ALA A 187 13.38 -3.68 -10.48
CA ALA A 187 13.73 -4.91 -11.17
C ALA A 187 15.20 -5.27 -10.89
N PRO A 188 15.56 -6.57 -10.80
CA PRO A 188 16.95 -6.98 -10.64
C PRO A 188 17.78 -6.51 -11.85
N GLU A 189 19.10 -6.39 -11.70
CA GLU A 189 19.98 -5.97 -12.81
C GLU A 189 19.85 -6.86 -14.06
N GLN A 190 19.62 -8.17 -13.84
CA GLN A 190 19.45 -9.17 -14.89
C GLN A 190 18.70 -10.41 -14.38
N ILE A 191 18.07 -11.15 -15.29
CA ILE A 191 17.50 -12.50 -15.06
C ILE A 191 18.09 -13.45 -16.10
N GLU A 192 18.61 -14.60 -15.67
CA GLU A 192 19.23 -15.59 -16.56
C GLU A 192 20.24 -14.93 -17.54
N GLU A 193 21.13 -14.10 -16.99
CA GLU A 193 22.18 -13.35 -17.73
C GLU A 193 21.67 -12.33 -18.78
N GLN A 194 20.38 -11.98 -18.74
CA GLN A 194 19.79 -10.96 -19.62
C GLN A 194 19.44 -9.70 -18.82
N ASP A 195 20.02 -8.57 -19.23
CA ASP A 195 19.69 -7.25 -18.68
C ASP A 195 18.32 -6.74 -19.17
N PHE A 196 17.81 -5.70 -18.52
CA PHE A 196 16.54 -5.06 -18.86
C PHE A 196 16.68 -3.86 -19.81
N LYS A 197 17.76 -3.79 -20.60
CA LYS A 197 17.95 -2.64 -21.51
C LYS A 197 16.82 -2.56 -22.54
N GLY A 198 16.04 -1.47 -22.48
CA GLY A 198 14.88 -1.26 -23.35
C GLY A 198 13.57 -1.83 -22.79
N TYR A 199 13.60 -2.38 -21.57
CA TYR A 199 12.43 -2.75 -20.79
C TYR A 199 12.26 -1.75 -19.63
N GLN A 200 11.10 -1.82 -18.99
CA GLN A 200 10.87 -1.14 -17.73
C GLN A 200 11.75 -1.73 -16.62
N THR A 201 12.09 -0.89 -15.63
CA THR A 201 13.10 -1.20 -14.60
C THR A 201 12.54 -1.18 -13.17
N TRP A 202 11.25 -0.93 -13.01
CA TRP A 202 10.58 -0.99 -11.72
C TRP A 202 10.18 -2.42 -11.39
N ASP A 203 9.88 -2.67 -10.12
CA ASP A 203 9.47 -3.99 -9.71
C ASP A 203 8.01 -4.33 -10.13
N TRP A 204 7.57 -5.56 -9.86
CA TRP A 204 6.23 -6.03 -10.21
C TRP A 204 5.70 -7.03 -9.18
N LEU A 205 4.39 -7.11 -9.04
CA LEU A 205 3.78 -8.10 -8.16
C LEU A 205 4.12 -9.52 -8.61
N ARG A 206 4.55 -10.35 -7.66
CA ARG A 206 4.93 -11.74 -7.90
C ARG A 206 3.70 -12.65 -7.97
N HIS A 207 3.90 -13.85 -8.51
CA HIS A 207 2.82 -14.82 -8.68
C HIS A 207 2.26 -15.32 -7.34
N ASP A 208 3.09 -15.42 -6.30
CA ASP A 208 2.65 -15.77 -4.94
C ASP A 208 1.70 -14.71 -4.34
N GLN A 209 1.92 -13.42 -4.59
CA GLN A 209 1.00 -12.34 -4.22
C GLN A 209 -0.34 -12.47 -4.97
N VAL A 210 -0.32 -12.80 -6.27
CA VAL A 210 -1.55 -13.09 -7.05
C VAL A 210 -2.32 -14.27 -6.43
N GLN A 211 -1.60 -15.35 -6.09
CA GLN A 211 -2.20 -16.53 -5.46
C GLN A 211 -2.74 -16.24 -4.06
N TRP A 212 -2.03 -15.43 -3.28
CA TRP A 212 -2.45 -15.00 -1.95
C TRP A 212 -3.74 -14.19 -2.02
N TYR A 213 -3.81 -13.18 -2.89
CA TYR A 213 -5.02 -12.40 -3.14
C TYR A 213 -6.19 -13.32 -3.51
N TYR A 214 -6.02 -14.16 -4.53
CA TYR A 214 -7.09 -15.01 -5.05
C TYR A 214 -7.67 -15.92 -3.95
N LYS A 215 -6.80 -16.63 -3.22
CA LYS A 215 -7.20 -17.54 -2.14
C LYS A 215 -7.83 -16.81 -0.95
N THR A 216 -7.32 -15.63 -0.61
CA THR A 216 -7.86 -14.83 0.50
C THR A 216 -9.24 -14.28 0.14
N SER A 217 -9.40 -13.80 -1.10
CA SER A 217 -10.71 -13.39 -1.65
C SER A 217 -11.71 -14.55 -1.66
N GLU A 218 -11.33 -15.74 -2.11
CA GLU A 218 -12.21 -16.92 -2.06
C GLU A 218 -12.63 -17.26 -0.62
N LYS A 219 -11.70 -17.18 0.33
CA LYS A 219 -11.99 -17.43 1.74
C LYS A 219 -12.93 -16.39 2.34
N LEU A 220 -12.76 -15.12 1.97
CA LEU A 220 -13.68 -14.05 2.36
C LEU A 220 -15.08 -14.36 1.83
N GLU A 221 -15.23 -14.66 0.53
CA GLU A 221 -16.52 -15.02 -0.08
C GLU A 221 -17.17 -16.23 0.60
N GLN A 222 -16.39 -17.27 0.93
CA GLN A 222 -16.91 -18.43 1.66
C GLN A 222 -17.41 -18.08 3.07
N THR A 223 -16.76 -17.12 3.73
CA THR A 223 -17.08 -16.72 5.11
C THR A 223 -18.27 -15.78 5.17
N THR A 224 -18.40 -14.86 4.21
CA THR A 224 -19.50 -13.89 4.14
C THR A 224 -20.69 -14.38 3.34
N GLY A 225 -20.53 -15.42 2.51
CA GLY A 225 -21.55 -15.94 1.62
C GLY A 225 -21.78 -15.10 0.36
N HIS A 226 -20.94 -14.10 0.10
CA HIS A 226 -21.00 -13.23 -1.07
C HIS A 226 -19.61 -12.66 -1.41
N LYS A 227 -19.39 -12.26 -2.66
CA LYS A 227 -18.15 -11.55 -3.03
C LYS A 227 -18.10 -10.20 -2.31
N VAL A 228 -17.04 -9.98 -1.54
CA VAL A 228 -16.84 -8.75 -0.77
C VAL A 228 -16.25 -7.68 -1.69
N PRO A 229 -16.97 -6.59 -2.00
CA PRO A 229 -16.42 -5.50 -2.82
C PRO A 229 -15.15 -4.92 -2.19
N SER A 230 -14.21 -4.48 -3.02
CA SER A 230 -12.91 -4.05 -2.54
C SER A 230 -12.20 -3.02 -3.41
N LEU A 231 -11.26 -2.28 -2.80
CA LEU A 231 -10.23 -1.51 -3.51
C LEU A 231 -8.86 -2.15 -3.26
N ALA A 232 -7.96 -1.98 -4.21
CA ALA A 232 -6.56 -2.33 -4.07
C ALA A 232 -5.67 -1.09 -4.18
N PHE A 233 -4.69 -1.00 -3.29
CA PHE A 233 -3.66 0.03 -3.28
C PHE A 233 -2.30 -0.63 -3.45
N MET A 234 -1.53 -0.11 -4.39
CA MET A 234 -0.16 -0.53 -4.66
C MET A 234 0.63 0.66 -5.19
N HIS A 235 1.91 0.75 -4.85
CA HIS A 235 2.70 1.92 -5.21
C HIS A 235 3.00 1.95 -6.72
N ILE A 236 3.71 0.94 -7.22
CA ILE A 236 4.05 0.79 -8.64
C ILE A 236 2.83 0.27 -9.40
N PRO A 237 2.40 0.95 -10.49
CA PRO A 237 1.19 0.61 -11.23
C PRO A 237 1.32 -0.69 -12.04
N LEU A 238 0.17 -1.33 -12.27
CA LEU A 238 0.08 -2.47 -13.19
C LEU A 238 0.21 -2.02 -14.66
N PRO A 239 0.73 -2.87 -15.58
CA PRO A 239 0.75 -2.61 -17.02
C PRO A 239 -0.60 -2.17 -17.61
N GLU A 240 -1.71 -2.65 -17.05
CA GLU A 240 -3.06 -2.33 -17.47
C GLU A 240 -3.41 -0.85 -17.35
N PHE A 241 -2.73 -0.08 -16.50
CA PHE A 241 -2.92 1.38 -16.42
C PHE A 241 -2.56 2.05 -17.75
N GLU A 242 -1.46 1.62 -18.37
CA GLU A 242 -1.04 2.12 -19.68
C GLU A 242 -1.94 1.59 -20.79
N TYR A 243 -2.34 0.32 -20.71
CA TYR A 243 -3.24 -0.28 -21.70
C TYR A 243 -4.60 0.39 -21.72
N MET A 244 -5.12 0.76 -20.54
CA MET A 244 -6.33 1.54 -20.38
C MET A 244 -6.14 2.93 -21.01
N TRP A 245 -5.06 3.64 -20.68
CA TRP A 245 -4.81 5.01 -21.16
C TRP A 245 -4.78 5.14 -22.68
N TYR A 246 -4.37 4.10 -23.39
CA TYR A 246 -4.29 4.07 -24.86
C TYR A 246 -5.33 3.14 -25.52
N ALA A 247 -6.22 2.52 -24.74
CA ALA A 247 -7.15 1.49 -25.22
C ALA A 247 -6.48 0.35 -26.04
N SER A 248 -5.19 0.11 -25.80
CA SER A 248 -4.34 -0.78 -26.59
C SER A 248 -3.11 -1.22 -25.79
N PRO A 249 -2.72 -2.50 -25.83
CA PRO A 249 -1.48 -2.96 -25.22
C PRO A 249 -0.23 -2.50 -25.97
N SER A 250 -0.37 -1.99 -27.21
CA SER A 250 0.77 -1.75 -28.10
C SER A 250 0.81 -0.34 -28.71
N ASP A 251 -0.31 0.37 -28.76
CA ASP A 251 -0.34 1.73 -29.29
C ASP A 251 -0.04 2.75 -28.19
N ARG A 252 0.71 3.79 -28.53
CA ARG A 252 1.09 4.90 -27.62
C ARG A 252 0.93 6.25 -28.32
N THR A 253 -0.23 6.47 -28.95
CA THR A 253 -0.51 7.65 -29.78
C THR A 253 -1.66 8.47 -29.22
N ASP A 254 -1.70 9.76 -29.55
CA ASP A 254 -2.82 10.64 -29.20
C ASP A 254 -4.16 10.11 -29.73
N GLU A 255 -4.17 9.50 -30.92
CA GLU A 255 -5.38 8.88 -31.49
C GLU A 255 -5.87 7.70 -30.63
N SER A 256 -4.95 6.86 -30.16
CA SER A 256 -5.28 5.73 -29.29
C SER A 256 -5.77 6.20 -27.91
N ASN A 257 -5.18 7.26 -27.37
CA ASN A 257 -5.67 7.89 -26.15
C ASN A 257 -7.07 8.52 -26.32
N GLN A 258 -7.34 9.22 -27.43
CA GLN A 258 -8.66 9.78 -27.67
C GLN A 258 -9.77 8.71 -27.69
N LYS A 259 -9.47 7.52 -28.26
CA LYS A 259 -10.37 6.37 -28.19
C LYS A 259 -10.55 5.87 -26.75
N ALA A 260 -9.48 5.88 -25.95
CA ALA A 260 -9.51 5.47 -24.57
C ALA A 260 -10.37 6.39 -23.69
N VAL A 261 -10.36 7.70 -23.94
CA VAL A 261 -11.17 8.67 -23.18
C VAL A 261 -12.65 8.29 -23.22
N GLU A 262 -13.17 7.97 -24.40
CA GLU A 262 -14.57 7.54 -24.56
C GLU A 262 -14.78 6.10 -24.07
N LYS A 263 -13.88 5.17 -24.41
CA LYS A 263 -14.04 3.75 -24.12
C LYS A 263 -13.96 3.41 -22.63
N HIS A 264 -13.08 4.09 -21.93
CA HIS A 264 -12.74 3.83 -20.52
C HIS A 264 -13.13 4.98 -19.60
N ASN A 265 -13.94 5.94 -20.07
CA ASN A 265 -14.39 7.09 -19.29
C ASN A 265 -13.23 7.80 -18.56
N LEU A 266 -12.10 8.02 -19.25
CA LEU A 266 -10.91 8.61 -18.62
C LEU A 266 -11.19 10.05 -18.20
N VAL A 267 -10.85 10.36 -16.96
CA VAL A 267 -10.88 11.71 -16.39
C VAL A 267 -9.58 11.99 -15.66
N GLY A 268 -9.17 13.25 -15.59
CA GLY A 268 -7.91 13.68 -14.98
C GLY A 268 -6.75 13.79 -15.98
N GLU A 269 -5.52 13.88 -15.46
CA GLU A 269 -4.34 14.21 -16.28
C GLU A 269 -3.28 13.11 -16.20
N LYS A 270 -2.55 12.90 -17.30
CA LYS A 270 -1.32 12.11 -17.34
C LYS A 270 -0.20 13.01 -17.86
N ASN A 271 0.81 13.25 -17.03
CA ASN A 271 1.90 14.17 -17.35
C ASN A 271 3.28 13.49 -17.36
N GLU A 272 3.36 12.19 -17.08
CA GLU A 272 4.59 11.40 -17.20
C GLU A 272 4.33 9.96 -17.71
N CYS A 273 5.31 9.05 -17.67
CA CYS A 273 5.08 7.65 -18.03
C CYS A 273 4.07 6.97 -17.10
N VAL A 274 3.58 5.80 -17.52
CA VAL A 274 3.09 4.80 -16.57
C VAL A 274 4.31 3.94 -16.29
N CYS A 275 4.98 4.17 -15.17
CA CYS A 275 6.30 3.61 -14.97
C CYS A 275 6.18 2.24 -14.23
N THR A 276 5.79 1.21 -14.98
CA THR A 276 5.51 -0.16 -14.48
C THR A 276 6.76 -1.03 -14.37
N GLY A 277 6.62 -2.28 -13.93
CA GLY A 277 7.65 -3.32 -14.10
C GLY A 277 7.63 -4.03 -15.47
N PRO A 278 8.68 -4.83 -15.78
CA PRO A 278 8.87 -5.49 -17.09
C PRO A 278 7.94 -6.67 -17.34
N PHE A 279 7.33 -7.25 -16.29
CA PHE A 279 6.48 -8.44 -16.41
C PHE A 279 5.09 -8.21 -15.85
N ASN A 280 4.09 -8.64 -16.60
CA ASN A 280 2.73 -8.75 -16.12
C ASN A 280 2.53 -10.13 -15.48
N SER A 281 2.29 -10.16 -14.17
CA SER A 281 2.08 -11.39 -13.40
C SER A 281 0.66 -11.96 -13.48
N GLY A 282 -0.26 -11.25 -14.12
CA GLY A 282 -1.67 -11.60 -14.22
C GLY A 282 -2.52 -11.13 -13.04
N MET A 283 -2.03 -10.20 -12.21
CA MET A 283 -2.79 -9.67 -11.07
C MET A 283 -4.14 -9.08 -11.50
N PHE A 284 -4.14 -8.21 -12.52
CA PHE A 284 -5.40 -7.65 -13.04
C PHE A 284 -6.36 -8.73 -13.55
N ALA A 285 -5.83 -9.74 -14.26
CA ALA A 285 -6.64 -10.85 -14.75
C ALA A 285 -7.28 -11.65 -13.61
N ALA A 286 -6.53 -11.88 -12.52
CA ALA A 286 -7.06 -12.52 -11.31
C ALA A 286 -8.16 -11.68 -10.66
N MET A 287 -7.98 -10.36 -10.58
CA MET A 287 -8.98 -9.43 -10.06
C MET A 287 -10.27 -9.42 -10.90
N LEU A 288 -10.13 -9.44 -12.22
CA LEU A 288 -11.25 -9.52 -13.15
C LEU A 288 -12.01 -10.85 -13.01
N GLU A 289 -11.30 -11.97 -12.83
CA GLU A 289 -11.91 -13.29 -12.65
C GLU A 289 -12.66 -13.41 -11.32
N ARG A 290 -12.04 -12.95 -10.23
CA ARG A 290 -12.68 -12.91 -8.91
C ARG A 290 -13.86 -11.94 -8.91
N GLY A 291 -13.77 -10.81 -9.59
CA GLY A 291 -14.87 -9.86 -9.78
C GLY A 291 -15.34 -9.21 -8.48
N ASP A 292 -14.44 -9.07 -7.51
CA ASP A 292 -14.66 -8.46 -6.20
C ASP A 292 -13.89 -7.15 -6.01
N VAL A 293 -12.86 -6.89 -6.82
CA VAL A 293 -12.12 -5.62 -6.84
C VAL A 293 -12.79 -4.63 -7.78
N GLN A 294 -13.19 -3.48 -7.25
CA GLN A 294 -13.81 -2.40 -8.01
C GLN A 294 -12.83 -1.34 -8.50
N GLY A 295 -11.66 -1.26 -7.87
CA GLY A 295 -10.63 -0.34 -8.33
C GLY A 295 -9.25 -0.67 -7.78
N VAL A 296 -8.24 -0.27 -8.54
CA VAL A 296 -6.82 -0.36 -8.22
C VAL A 296 -6.24 1.04 -8.34
N PHE A 297 -5.57 1.50 -7.28
CA PHE A 297 -5.04 2.85 -7.21
C PHE A 297 -3.55 2.85 -6.88
N SER A 298 -2.82 3.72 -7.58
CA SER A 298 -1.36 3.81 -7.53
C SER A 298 -0.84 5.23 -7.27
N GLY A 299 0.39 5.29 -6.80
CA GLY A 299 1.22 6.49 -6.73
C GLY A 299 2.34 6.37 -7.77
N HIS A 300 3.59 6.57 -7.36
CA HIS A 300 4.83 6.38 -8.13
C HIS A 300 5.05 7.37 -9.26
N ASP A 301 4.02 7.56 -10.09
CA ASP A 301 4.00 8.57 -11.13
C ASP A 301 3.37 9.86 -10.56
N HIS A 302 4.20 10.68 -9.91
CA HIS A 302 3.83 11.82 -9.06
C HIS A 302 2.85 12.85 -9.69
N ILE A 303 2.89 13.05 -11.01
CA ILE A 303 2.12 14.06 -11.75
C ILE A 303 1.04 13.44 -12.64
N ASN A 304 0.70 12.17 -12.41
CA ASN A 304 -0.51 11.54 -12.95
C ASN A 304 -1.65 11.62 -11.91
N THR A 305 -2.85 11.98 -12.37
CA THR A 305 -4.06 12.11 -11.52
C THR A 305 -5.29 11.47 -12.14
N TYR A 306 -5.10 10.75 -13.24
CA TYR A 306 -6.21 10.20 -14.01
C TYR A 306 -6.85 8.99 -13.34
N VAL A 307 -8.11 8.73 -13.69
CA VAL A 307 -8.81 7.49 -13.40
C VAL A 307 -9.67 7.10 -14.61
N GLY A 308 -9.80 5.80 -14.86
CA GLY A 308 -10.71 5.27 -15.87
C GLY A 308 -11.30 3.93 -15.47
N ASP A 309 -12.39 3.54 -16.13
CA ASP A 309 -13.02 2.23 -16.01
C ASP A 309 -12.44 1.26 -17.04
N TYR A 310 -11.58 0.35 -16.57
CA TYR A 310 -11.00 -0.71 -17.37
C TYR A 310 -11.77 -2.01 -17.16
N TYR A 311 -12.83 -2.19 -17.95
CA TYR A 311 -13.67 -3.39 -17.97
C TYR A 311 -14.31 -3.74 -16.62
N GLY A 312 -14.81 -2.73 -15.91
CA GLY A 312 -15.50 -2.87 -14.62
C GLY A 312 -14.61 -2.66 -13.39
N ILE A 313 -13.30 -2.46 -13.58
CA ILE A 313 -12.35 -2.13 -12.52
C ILE A 313 -11.78 -0.74 -12.80
N LYS A 314 -11.91 0.19 -11.85
CA LYS A 314 -11.31 1.51 -11.96
C LYS A 314 -9.80 1.42 -11.79
N LEU A 315 -9.02 1.97 -12.71
CA LEU A 315 -7.57 2.12 -12.54
C LEU A 315 -7.27 3.61 -12.44
N GLY A 316 -6.54 4.06 -11.41
CA GLY A 316 -6.26 5.48 -11.28
C GLY A 316 -5.11 5.85 -10.36
N TYR A 317 -4.64 7.08 -10.51
CA TYR A 317 -3.58 7.67 -9.71
C TYR A 317 -4.13 8.67 -8.70
N ALA A 318 -3.51 8.73 -7.53
CA ALA A 318 -3.52 9.92 -6.71
C ALA A 318 -2.19 10.64 -6.99
N GLY A 319 -2.21 11.91 -7.39
CA GLY A 319 -0.96 12.67 -7.56
C GLY A 319 -0.19 12.76 -6.23
N SER A 320 1.08 13.13 -6.28
CA SER A 320 1.92 13.24 -5.08
C SER A 320 1.33 14.20 -4.05
N ALA A 321 1.29 13.79 -2.78
CA ALA A 321 0.92 14.67 -1.66
C ALA A 321 2.11 15.53 -1.18
N GLY A 322 3.34 15.07 -1.41
CA GLY A 322 4.57 15.70 -0.95
C GLY A 322 5.01 16.90 -1.77
N PHE A 323 5.52 17.92 -1.09
CA PHE A 323 6.21 19.05 -1.71
C PHE A 323 7.73 18.82 -1.85
N GLY A 324 8.28 17.76 -1.25
CA GLY A 324 9.67 17.34 -1.41
C GLY A 324 9.98 16.60 -2.72
N SER A 325 8.97 15.96 -3.32
CA SER A 325 9.11 15.26 -4.60
C SER A 325 9.10 16.22 -5.80
N TYR A 326 9.46 15.76 -6.99
CA TYR A 326 9.31 16.57 -8.21
C TYR A 326 7.84 16.79 -8.58
N GLY A 327 7.57 17.90 -9.26
CA GLY A 327 6.26 18.25 -9.80
C GLY A 327 6.29 18.54 -11.30
N LEU A 328 5.33 19.31 -11.79
CA LEU A 328 5.25 19.67 -13.22
C LEU A 328 6.38 20.59 -13.70
N GLY A 329 7.14 21.19 -12.77
CA GLY A 329 8.12 22.23 -13.04
C GLY A 329 7.52 23.60 -13.33
N GLY A 330 8.37 24.63 -13.27
CA GLY A 330 7.96 26.02 -13.52
C GLY A 330 6.94 26.56 -12.52
N GLU A 331 6.06 27.45 -12.97
CA GLU A 331 4.98 28.04 -12.15
C GLU A 331 3.88 27.03 -11.78
N GLU A 332 3.83 25.89 -12.46
CA GLU A 332 2.80 24.86 -12.31
C GLU A 332 3.27 23.69 -11.43
N ASN A 333 4.48 23.78 -10.85
CA ASN A 333 5.16 22.67 -10.18
C ASN A 333 4.24 21.91 -9.23
N ASP A 334 3.55 22.67 -8.37
CA ASP A 334 2.74 22.11 -7.27
C ASP A 334 1.24 22.06 -7.59
N ARG A 335 0.84 22.28 -8.85
CA ARG A 335 -0.58 22.32 -9.24
C ARG A 335 -1.31 21.00 -8.97
N LEU A 336 -0.60 19.89 -9.08
CA LEU A 336 -1.16 18.54 -8.94
C LEU A 336 -0.92 17.93 -7.57
N ARG A 337 -0.36 18.68 -6.61
CA ARG A 337 -0.21 18.21 -5.23
C ARG A 337 -1.57 17.96 -4.63
N GLY A 338 -1.79 16.77 -4.07
CA GLY A 338 -3.12 16.44 -3.60
C GLY A 338 -3.27 15.05 -3.02
N ALA A 339 -4.51 14.71 -2.75
CA ALA A 339 -4.93 13.41 -2.26
C ALA A 339 -6.14 12.94 -3.08
N ARG A 340 -6.36 11.62 -3.09
CA ARG A 340 -7.57 11.04 -3.69
C ARG A 340 -8.53 10.60 -2.60
N VAL A 341 -9.78 11.00 -2.75
CA VAL A 341 -10.88 10.64 -1.85
C VAL A 341 -11.74 9.56 -2.51
N PHE A 342 -12.20 8.60 -1.73
CA PHE A 342 -13.11 7.54 -2.15
C PHE A 342 -14.34 7.56 -1.25
N HIS A 343 -15.51 7.61 -1.88
CA HIS A 343 -16.79 7.61 -1.17
C HIS A 343 -17.46 6.24 -1.35
N LEU A 344 -17.66 5.55 -0.24
CA LEU A 344 -18.28 4.23 -0.18
C LEU A 344 -19.65 4.32 0.47
N ASP A 345 -20.64 3.62 -0.09
CA ASP A 345 -21.98 3.46 0.47
C ASP A 345 -22.38 1.98 0.40
N GLU A 346 -22.50 1.31 1.54
CA GLU A 346 -22.87 -0.11 1.60
C GLU A 346 -24.27 -0.41 1.05
N ASN A 347 -25.11 0.61 0.84
CA ASN A 347 -26.43 0.49 0.23
C ASN A 347 -26.42 0.68 -1.29
N ALA A 348 -25.32 1.17 -1.86
CA ALA A 348 -25.16 1.36 -3.29
C ALA A 348 -24.73 0.06 -3.99
N GLU A 349 -25.12 -0.10 -5.27
CA GLU A 349 -24.65 -1.23 -6.07
C GLU A 349 -23.14 -1.15 -6.23
N GLY A 350 -22.44 -2.20 -5.77
CA GLY A 350 -20.99 -2.26 -5.80
C GLY A 350 -20.30 -1.60 -4.60
N VAL A 351 -20.94 -0.75 -3.80
CA VAL A 351 -20.35 -0.03 -2.65
C VAL A 351 -19.50 1.20 -3.01
N LEU A 352 -18.55 1.13 -3.95
CA LEU A 352 -17.85 2.34 -4.43
C LEU A 352 -18.79 3.25 -5.24
N VAL A 353 -19.09 4.42 -4.70
CA VAL A 353 -19.95 5.42 -5.35
C VAL A 353 -19.16 6.24 -6.36
N ASP A 354 -18.08 6.87 -5.90
CA ASP A 354 -17.17 7.67 -6.74
C ASP A 354 -15.79 7.87 -6.09
N THR A 355 -14.92 8.56 -6.82
CA THR A 355 -13.62 9.02 -6.36
C THR A 355 -13.23 10.33 -7.03
N ASN A 356 -12.60 11.23 -6.28
CA ASN A 356 -12.15 12.52 -6.77
C ASN A 356 -10.77 12.90 -6.20
N MET A 357 -10.04 13.75 -6.92
CA MET A 357 -8.88 14.42 -6.37
C MET A 357 -9.31 15.63 -5.54
N VAL A 358 -8.55 15.92 -4.49
CA VAL A 358 -8.51 17.22 -3.79
C VAL A 358 -7.10 17.76 -3.89
N PHE A 359 -6.93 19.03 -4.26
CA PHE A 359 -5.62 19.61 -4.53
C PHE A 359 -5.24 20.67 -3.49
N ALA A 360 -3.95 20.76 -3.20
CA ALA A 360 -3.37 21.76 -2.28
C ALA A 360 -3.77 23.20 -2.66
N ARG A 361 -3.74 23.49 -3.97
CA ARG A 361 -4.13 24.81 -4.50
C ARG A 361 -5.58 25.19 -4.19
N ASP A 362 -6.48 24.22 -4.06
CA ASP A 362 -7.91 24.47 -3.77
C ASP A 362 -8.10 24.91 -2.31
N PHE A 363 -7.12 24.60 -1.46
CA PHE A 363 -7.01 25.07 -0.08
C PHE A 363 -6.13 26.31 0.09
N GLY A 364 -5.49 26.80 -0.99
CA GLY A 364 -4.59 27.95 -0.95
C GLY A 364 -3.17 27.63 -0.47
N ILE A 365 -2.80 26.35 -0.42
CA ILE A 365 -1.45 25.88 -0.08
C ILE A 365 -0.60 25.94 -1.36
N GLN A 366 0.51 26.67 -1.33
CA GLN A 366 1.42 26.89 -2.46
C GLN A 366 2.87 26.72 -2.05
#